data_AF-A0A8D5JMQ1-F1
#
_entry.id   AF-A0A8D5JMQ1-F1
#
_cell.length_a   1.000
_cell.length_b   1.000
_cell.length_c   1.000
_cell.angle_alpha   90.00
_cell.angle_beta   90.00
_cell.angle_gamma   90.00
#
_symmetry.space_group_name_H-M   'P 1'
#
loop_
_entity.id
_entity.type
_entity.pdbx_description
1 polymer ?
#
loop_
_entity_poly.entity_id
_entity_poly.type
_entity_poly.pdbx_seq_one_letter_code
_entity_poly.pdbx_strand_id
1 'polypeptide(L)'
;MVLAGIAYAIFAFMHIDKKDESLPAPPTPLELAGDACLTIAENAAEKINAVVEFQKLEKQSRKLHVFETCMHDRSYIENPAWLKYAEPLAHKTSEEKQLSFDEVLTAMNREQMLQLKAESDKPIYWIIRK
;
A
#
# COMPACT_ATOMS: atom_id res chain seq x y z
N MET A 1 -21.55 7.33 -52.61
CA MET A 1 -21.45 7.87 -51.24
C MET A 1 -21.91 6.89 -50.15
N VAL A 2 -22.82 5.94 -50.41
CA VAL A 2 -23.29 4.99 -49.38
C VAL A 2 -22.27 3.90 -49.01
N LEU A 3 -21.47 3.41 -49.97
CA LEU A 3 -20.50 2.33 -49.74
C LEU A 3 -19.30 2.75 -48.87
N ALA A 4 -18.90 4.03 -48.92
CA ALA A 4 -17.81 4.55 -48.09
C ALA A 4 -18.19 4.62 -46.61
N GLY A 5 -19.47 4.89 -46.30
CA GLY A 5 -19.96 4.92 -44.91
C GLY A 5 -20.01 3.52 -44.28
N ILE A 6 -20.34 2.49 -45.07
CA ILE A 6 -20.38 1.11 -44.60
C ILE A 6 -18.95 0.60 -44.30
N ALA A 7 -17.99 0.92 -45.16
CA ALA A 7 -16.58 0.56 -44.94
C ALA A 7 -16.00 1.23 -43.68
N TYR A 8 -16.36 2.48 -43.42
CA TYR A 8 -15.93 3.20 -42.21
C TYR A 8 -16.55 2.60 -40.93
N ALA A 9 -17.83 2.20 -40.98
CA ALA A 9 -18.49 1.54 -39.87
C ALA A 9 -17.87 0.17 -39.53
N ILE A 10 -17.50 -0.61 -40.56
CA ILE A 10 -16.83 -1.91 -40.37
C ILE A 10 -15.42 -1.73 -39.80
N PHE A 11 -14.68 -0.72 -40.26
CA PHE A 11 -13.35 -0.41 -39.75
C PHE A 11 -13.38 0.03 -38.28
N ALA A 12 -14.36 0.87 -37.91
CA ALA A 12 -14.57 1.28 -36.52
C ALA A 12 -14.93 0.08 -35.61
N PHE A 13 -15.74 -0.87 -36.09
CA PHE A 13 -16.09 -2.07 -35.33
C PHE A 13 -14.91 -3.03 -35.13
N MET A 14 -13.96 -3.07 -36.07
CA MET A 14 -12.75 -3.91 -35.98
C MET A 14 -11.61 -3.29 -35.17
N HIS A 15 -11.76 -2.07 -34.63
CA HIS A 15 -10.80 -1.43 -33.71
C HIS A 15 -11.33 -1.31 -32.28
N ILE A 16 -12.45 -1.96 -31.97
CA ILE A 16 -12.83 -2.21 -30.59
C ILE A 16 -11.98 -3.39 -30.11
N ASP A 17 -10.72 -3.11 -29.77
CA ASP A 17 -9.90 -4.01 -28.97
C ASP A 17 -10.73 -4.42 -27.75
N LYS A 18 -11.13 -5.68 -27.72
CA LYS A 18 -11.53 -6.33 -26.48
C LYS A 18 -10.31 -6.29 -25.58
N LYS A 19 -10.21 -5.27 -24.74
CA LYS A 19 -9.40 -5.39 -23.51
C LYS A 19 -9.99 -6.60 -22.79
N ASP A 20 -9.27 -7.71 -22.82
CA ASP A 20 -9.55 -8.84 -21.95
C ASP A 20 -9.51 -8.29 -20.52
N GLU A 21 -10.69 -8.00 -19.99
CA GLU A 21 -10.90 -7.65 -18.59
C GLU A 21 -10.68 -8.93 -17.81
N SER A 22 -9.39 -9.26 -17.61
CA SER A 22 -9.00 -10.36 -16.74
C SER A 22 -9.54 -10.04 -15.35
N LEU A 23 -10.36 -10.94 -14.83
CA LEU A 23 -10.90 -10.81 -13.48
C LEU A 23 -9.71 -10.59 -12.51
N PRO A 24 -9.79 -9.59 -11.61
CA PRO A 24 -8.71 -9.34 -10.67
C PRO A 24 -8.43 -10.61 -9.88
N ALA A 25 -7.13 -10.92 -9.70
CA ALA A 25 -6.71 -12.07 -8.93
C ALA A 25 -7.36 -12.05 -7.53
N PRO A 26 -7.75 -13.21 -6.98
CA PRO A 26 -8.33 -13.25 -5.65
C PRO A 26 -7.33 -12.68 -4.62
N PRO A 27 -7.81 -11.97 -3.59
CA PRO A 27 -6.95 -11.32 -2.62
C PRO A 27 -6.11 -12.35 -1.86
N THR A 28 -4.86 -12.01 -1.60
CA THR A 28 -3.97 -12.86 -0.81
C THR A 28 -4.40 -12.88 0.67
N PRO A 29 -3.98 -13.89 1.47
CA PRO A 29 -4.26 -13.90 2.91
C PRO A 29 -3.76 -12.64 3.63
N LEU A 30 -2.63 -12.08 3.19
CA LEU A 30 -2.10 -10.84 3.73
C LEU A 30 -2.99 -9.65 3.41
N GLU A 31 -3.48 -9.54 2.16
CA GLU A 31 -4.41 -8.49 1.75
C GLU A 31 -5.71 -8.56 2.56
N LEU A 32 -6.30 -9.75 2.69
CA LEU A 32 -7.50 -9.95 3.49
C LEU A 32 -7.27 -9.58 4.97
N ALA A 33 -6.11 -9.96 5.51
CA ALA A 33 -5.77 -9.65 6.88
C ALA A 33 -5.58 -8.13 7.09
N GLY A 34 -4.85 -7.50 6.18
CA GLY A 34 -4.58 -6.07 6.22
C GLY A 34 -5.83 -5.23 6.02
N ASP A 35 -6.71 -5.57 5.08
CA ASP A 35 -7.96 -4.83 4.83
C ASP A 35 -8.88 -4.82 6.06
N ALA A 36 -8.98 -5.97 6.73
CA ALA A 36 -9.73 -6.05 7.99
C ALA A 36 -9.07 -5.23 9.11
N CYS A 37 -7.74 -5.25 9.22
CA CYS A 37 -7.02 -4.43 10.20
C CYS A 37 -7.11 -2.92 9.89
N LEU A 38 -7.12 -2.53 8.62
CA LEU A 38 -7.34 -1.15 8.18
C LEU A 38 -8.71 -0.67 8.62
N THR A 39 -9.74 -1.48 8.40
CA THR A 39 -11.11 -1.17 8.82
C THR A 39 -11.19 -0.93 10.34
N ILE A 40 -10.52 -1.76 11.13
CA ILE A 40 -10.44 -1.59 12.60
C ILE A 40 -9.72 -0.29 12.96
N ALA A 41 -8.59 -0.01 12.33
CA ALA A 41 -7.81 1.21 12.55
C ALA A 41 -8.59 2.49 12.20
N GLU A 42 -9.40 2.45 11.13
CA GLU A 42 -10.26 3.55 10.72
C GLU A 42 -11.35 3.84 11.74
N ASN A 43 -12.05 2.81 12.18
CA ASN A 43 -13.10 2.93 13.19
C ASN A 43 -12.53 3.44 14.52
N ALA A 44 -11.32 3.01 14.90
CA ALA A 44 -10.65 3.48 16.11
C ALA A 44 -10.32 4.98 16.07
N ALA A 45 -10.07 5.53 14.89
CA ALA A 45 -9.71 6.93 14.70
C ALA A 45 -10.91 7.84 14.34
N GLU A 46 -12.08 7.29 14.07
CA GLU A 46 -13.25 8.02 13.58
C GLU A 46 -13.64 9.19 14.50
N LYS A 47 -13.68 8.93 15.81
CA LYS A 47 -14.10 9.90 16.85
C LYS A 47 -13.05 10.98 17.15
N ILE A 48 -11.86 10.90 16.55
CA ILE A 48 -10.82 11.91 16.75
C ILE A 48 -11.10 13.11 15.84
N ASN A 49 -11.49 14.22 16.45
CA ASN A 49 -11.66 15.51 15.78
C ASN A 49 -10.29 16.15 15.54
N ALA A 50 -9.81 16.09 14.31
CA ALA A 50 -8.52 16.64 13.91
C ALA A 50 -8.71 17.96 13.15
N VAL A 51 -8.65 19.08 13.88
CA VAL A 51 -8.82 20.43 13.31
C VAL A 51 -7.47 21.04 12.94
N VAL A 52 -6.51 20.95 13.86
CA VAL A 52 -5.16 21.52 13.68
C VAL A 52 -4.16 20.45 13.24
N GLU A 53 -3.05 20.88 12.63
CA GLU A 53 -2.10 19.97 11.99
C GLU A 53 -1.55 18.89 12.92
N PHE A 54 -1.22 19.22 14.17
CA PHE A 54 -0.72 18.23 15.11
C PHE A 54 -1.76 17.12 15.41
N GLN A 55 -3.04 17.46 15.46
CA GLN A 55 -4.12 16.49 15.69
C GLN A 55 -4.31 15.58 14.49
N LYS A 56 -4.09 16.09 13.27
CA LYS A 56 -4.12 15.26 12.05
C LYS A 56 -3.00 14.23 12.08
N LEU A 57 -1.79 14.64 12.46
CA LEU A 57 -0.64 13.75 12.65
C LEU A 57 -0.89 12.73 13.77
N GLU A 58 -1.47 13.15 14.89
CA GLU A 58 -1.82 12.25 16.00
C GLU A 58 -2.87 11.20 15.55
N LYS A 59 -3.90 11.63 14.81
CA LYS A 59 -4.92 10.73 14.25
C LYS A 59 -4.30 9.69 13.33
N GLN A 60 -3.41 10.10 12.43
CA GLN A 60 -2.69 9.18 11.54
C GLN A 60 -1.78 8.21 12.32
N SER A 61 -1.03 8.72 13.30
CA SER A 61 -0.17 7.89 14.15
C SER A 61 -0.97 6.83 14.90
N ARG A 62 -2.12 7.20 15.47
CA ARG A 62 -3.04 6.26 16.14
C ARG A 62 -3.60 5.21 15.18
N LYS A 63 -3.99 5.59 13.95
CA LYS A 63 -4.43 4.62 12.92
C LYS A 63 -3.33 3.58 12.66
N LEU A 64 -2.10 4.03 12.41
CA LEU A 64 -0.97 3.15 12.11
C LEU A 64 -0.66 2.20 13.27
N HIS A 65 -0.68 2.71 14.51
CA HIS A 65 -0.42 1.88 15.68
C HIS A 65 -1.49 0.80 15.89
N VAL A 66 -2.77 1.13 15.69
CA VAL A 66 -3.86 0.14 15.78
C VAL A 66 -3.75 -0.90 14.66
N PHE A 67 -3.41 -0.46 13.45
CA PHE A 67 -3.17 -1.36 12.32
C PHE A 67 -2.02 -2.34 12.61
N GLU A 68 -0.86 -1.83 13.03
CA GLU A 68 0.33 -2.62 13.39
C GLU A 68 0.01 -3.66 14.47
N THR A 69 -0.67 -3.23 15.54
CA THR A 69 -1.09 -4.12 16.63
C THR A 69 -2.01 -5.24 16.13
N CYS A 70 -3.02 -4.89 15.31
CA CYS A 70 -3.92 -5.88 14.72
C CYS A 70 -3.19 -6.90 13.83
N MET A 71 -2.19 -6.45 13.06
CA MET A 71 -1.35 -7.34 12.25
C MET A 71 -0.53 -8.30 13.13
N HIS A 72 0.05 -7.79 14.22
CA HIS A 72 0.77 -8.61 15.19
C HIS A 72 -0.11 -9.64 15.89
N ASP A 73 -1.33 -9.28 16.28
CA ASP A 73 -2.31 -10.20 16.88
C ASP A 73 -2.67 -11.34 15.91
N ARG A 74 -2.56 -11.10 14.60
CA ARG A 74 -2.75 -12.08 13.53
C ARG A 74 -1.46 -12.81 13.14
N SER A 75 -0.44 -12.74 13.99
CA SER A 75 0.87 -13.36 13.80
C SER A 75 1.67 -12.83 12.60
N TYR A 76 1.36 -11.65 12.07
CA TYR A 76 2.24 -10.98 11.12
C TYR A 76 3.35 -10.22 11.85
N ILE A 77 4.55 -10.27 11.29
CA ILE A 77 5.73 -9.56 11.79
C ILE A 77 6.43 -8.85 10.63
N GLU A 78 7.26 -7.86 10.97
CA GLU A 78 8.15 -7.23 10.01
C GLU A 78 9.07 -8.28 9.38
N ASN A 79 9.22 -8.19 8.06
CA ASN A 79 10.06 -9.06 7.28
C ASN A 79 11.53 -8.66 7.41
N PRO A 80 12.42 -9.51 7.95
CA PRO A 80 13.84 -9.18 8.04
C PRO A 80 14.51 -8.93 6.68
N ALA A 81 13.95 -9.47 5.59
CA ALA A 81 14.44 -9.17 4.24
C ALA A 81 14.07 -7.75 3.79
N TRP A 82 12.91 -7.24 4.21
CA TRP A 82 12.52 -5.85 3.97
C TRP A 82 13.47 -4.90 4.69
N LEU A 83 13.80 -5.19 5.96
CA LEU A 83 14.70 -4.34 6.75
C LEU A 83 16.07 -4.22 6.09
N LYS A 84 16.66 -5.36 5.68
CA LYS A 84 17.94 -5.38 4.94
C LYS A 84 17.91 -4.63 3.61
N TYR A 85 16.76 -4.55 2.97
CA TYR A 85 16.56 -3.76 1.75
C TYR A 85 16.45 -2.26 2.09
N ALA A 86 15.73 -1.90 3.15
CA ALA A 86 15.43 -0.52 3.51
C ALA A 86 16.61 0.21 4.19
N GLU A 87 17.40 -0.46 5.04
CA GLU A 87 18.53 0.13 5.76
C GLU A 87 19.51 0.94 4.87
N PRO A 88 20.07 0.38 3.77
CA PRO A 88 20.98 1.16 2.92
C PRO A 88 20.31 2.35 2.24
N LEU A 89 19.01 2.24 1.90
CA LEU A 89 18.23 3.33 1.32
C LEU A 89 17.94 4.43 2.34
N ALA A 90 17.68 4.05 3.59
CA ALA A 90 17.48 4.96 4.70
C ALA A 90 18.76 5.72 5.03
N HIS A 91 19.92 5.06 5.03
CA HIS A 91 21.22 5.73 5.18
C HIS A 91 21.46 6.78 4.11
N LYS A 92 21.30 6.40 2.83
CA LYS A 92 21.45 7.33 1.70
C LYS A 92 20.50 8.54 1.83
N THR A 93 19.23 8.28 2.14
CA THR A 93 18.21 9.33 2.26
C THR A 93 18.48 10.24 3.48
N SER A 94 18.99 9.68 4.58
CA SER A 94 19.38 10.43 5.79
C SER A 94 20.49 11.43 5.47
N GLU A 95 21.52 11.01 4.72
CA GLU A 95 22.59 11.89 4.26
C GLU A 95 22.07 12.98 3.30
N GLU A 96 21.28 12.59 2.29
CA GLU A 96 20.76 13.51 1.27
C GLU A 96 19.82 14.57 1.86
N LYS A 97 18.98 14.20 2.83
CA LYS A 97 17.98 15.09 3.43
C LYS A 97 18.44 15.74 4.74
N GLN A 98 19.62 15.40 5.24
CA GLN A 98 20.13 15.84 6.55
C GLN A 98 19.15 15.52 7.70
N LEU A 99 18.49 14.36 7.62
CA LEU A 99 17.58 13.84 8.64
C LEU A 99 18.27 12.72 9.41
N SER A 100 17.77 12.40 10.61
CA SER A 100 18.29 11.24 11.34
C SER A 100 17.94 9.94 10.61
N PHE A 101 18.84 8.95 10.66
CA PHE A 101 18.61 7.63 10.09
C PHE A 101 17.31 7.00 10.63
N ASP A 102 17.09 7.06 11.94
CA ASP A 102 15.92 6.47 12.59
C ASP A 102 14.60 7.11 12.13
N GLU A 103 14.59 8.44 11.92
CA GLU A 103 13.42 9.15 11.41
C GLU A 103 13.08 8.72 9.99
N VAL A 104 14.09 8.61 9.14
CA VAL A 104 13.93 8.15 7.75
C VAL A 104 13.44 6.70 7.73
N LEU A 105 14.07 5.82 8.49
CA LEU A 105 13.67 4.41 8.55
C LEU A 105 12.25 4.26 9.09
N THR A 106 11.90 5.00 10.15
CA THR A 106 10.53 5.01 10.70
C THR A 106 9.51 5.49 9.67
N ALA A 107 9.82 6.52 8.89
CA ALA A 107 8.94 6.98 7.83
C ALA A 107 8.76 5.92 6.74
N MET A 108 9.85 5.25 6.32
CA MET A 108 9.80 4.14 5.37
C MET A 108 8.97 2.96 5.91
N ASN A 109 9.14 2.58 7.18
CA ASN A 109 8.35 1.53 7.83
C ASN A 109 6.86 1.85 7.73
N ARG A 110 6.47 3.07 8.13
CA ARG A 110 5.05 3.49 8.15
C ARG A 110 4.41 3.46 6.76
N GLU A 111 5.16 3.81 5.73
CA GLU A 111 4.69 3.76 4.34
C GLU A 111 4.54 2.32 3.86
N GLN A 112 5.58 1.50 4.04
CA GLN A 112 5.62 0.14 3.51
C GLN A 112 4.70 -0.82 4.28
N MET A 113 4.43 -0.54 5.55
CA MET A 113 3.48 -1.27 6.38
C MET A 113 2.06 -1.30 5.78
N LEU A 114 1.68 -0.29 4.99
CA LEU A 114 0.37 -0.23 4.34
C LEU A 114 0.36 -0.88 2.94
N GLN A 115 1.52 -1.30 2.42
CA GLN A 115 1.63 -1.97 1.13
C GLN A 115 1.42 -3.47 1.30
N LEU A 116 0.17 -3.89 1.13
CA LEU A 116 -0.27 -5.28 1.33
C LEU A 116 -0.04 -6.19 0.12
N LYS A 117 0.22 -5.60 -1.04
CA LYS A 117 0.49 -6.29 -2.29
C LYS A 117 2.00 -6.44 -2.48
N ALA A 118 2.43 -7.62 -2.90
CA ALA A 118 3.83 -7.84 -3.23
C ALA A 118 4.18 -7.08 -4.52
N GLU A 119 5.27 -6.33 -4.46
CA GLU A 119 5.91 -5.73 -5.63
C GLU A 119 7.12 -6.58 -6.02
N SER A 120 7.48 -6.60 -7.30
CA SER A 120 8.56 -7.47 -7.80
C SER A 120 9.97 -6.98 -7.46
N ASP A 121 10.12 -5.69 -7.13
CA ASP A 121 11.39 -4.98 -6.99
C ASP A 121 11.86 -4.80 -5.54
N LYS A 122 11.00 -5.11 -4.56
CA LYS A 122 11.32 -5.02 -3.14
C LYS A 122 10.63 -6.12 -2.32
N PRO A 123 11.24 -6.58 -1.22
CA PRO A 123 10.57 -7.50 -0.30
C PRO A 123 9.33 -6.85 0.30
N ILE A 124 8.27 -7.64 0.52
CA ILE A 124 7.08 -7.15 1.23
C ILE A 124 7.36 -6.94 2.71
N TYR A 125 6.70 -5.95 3.32
CA TYR A 125 6.91 -5.58 4.74
C TYR A 125 6.45 -6.68 5.71
N TRP A 126 5.29 -7.28 5.47
CA TRP A 126 4.67 -8.24 6.39
C TRP A 126 4.93 -9.69 5.99
N ILE A 127 5.32 -10.52 6.97
CA ILE A 127 5.37 -11.98 6.85
C ILE A 127 4.66 -12.65 8.03
N ILE A 128 4.16 -13.86 7.83
CA ILE A 128 3.63 -14.67 8.94
C ILE A 128 4.80 -15.17 9.78
N ARG A 129 4.70 -14.97 11.10
CA ARG A 129 5.58 -15.57 12.11
C ARG A 129 5.47 -17.09 11.98
N LYS A 130 6.56 -17.72 11.54
CA LYS A 130 6.68 -19.18 11.44
C LYS A 130 6.77 -19.83 12.81
#